data_AF-A0A8H7GW20-F1
#
_entry.id   AF-A0A8H7GW20-F1
#
_cell.length_a   1.000
_cell.length_b   1.000
_cell.length_c   1.000
_cell.angle_alpha   90.00
_cell.angle_beta   90.00
_cell.angle_gamma   90.00
#
_symmetry.space_group_name_H-M   'P 1'
#
loop_
_entity.id
_entity.type
_entity.pdbx_description
1 polymer ?
#
loop_
_entity_poly.entity_id
_entity_poly.type
_entity_poly.pdbx_seq_one_letter_code
_entity_poly.pdbx_strand_id
1 'polypeptide(L)'
;MKDHENKLTHKQLEEELALLTFSDLPAKGQHIILNELMKKLSKKEHTAVIFSTLPAPQIGTHLDDNESFAYTNSLAIWLDDLAPILLLNSQAVTVTTSL
;
A
#
# COMPACT_ATOMS: atom_id res chain seq x y z
N MET A 1 -37.29 -18.12 4.82
CA MET A 1 -37.17 -17.09 3.77
C MET A 1 -35.98 -17.48 2.92
N LYS A 2 -36.17 -17.62 1.60
CA LYS A 2 -35.15 -18.16 0.68
C LYS A 2 -34.05 -17.14 0.47
N ASP A 3 -32.81 -17.51 0.78
CA ASP A 3 -31.61 -16.79 0.39
C ASP A 3 -31.51 -16.82 -1.14
N HIS A 4 -31.79 -15.70 -1.79
CA HIS A 4 -31.49 -15.51 -3.20
C HIS A 4 -30.02 -15.15 -3.34
N GLU A 5 -29.17 -16.17 -3.54
CA GLU A 5 -27.81 -15.96 -4.07
C GLU A 5 -27.94 -15.27 -5.43
N ASN A 6 -27.60 -13.98 -5.47
CA ASN A 6 -27.50 -13.22 -6.71
C ASN A 6 -26.22 -13.67 -7.44
N LYS A 7 -26.33 -14.68 -8.31
CA LYS A 7 -25.20 -15.16 -9.11
C LYS A 7 -24.97 -14.22 -10.29
N LEU A 8 -23.92 -13.39 -10.20
CA LEU A 8 -23.46 -12.57 -11.33
C LEU A 8 -23.09 -13.48 -12.52
N THR A 9 -23.44 -13.03 -13.71
CA THR A 9 -22.96 -13.67 -14.94
C THR A 9 -21.49 -13.34 -15.18
N HIS A 10 -20.77 -14.20 -15.92
CA HIS A 10 -19.35 -13.99 -16.25
C HIS A 10 -19.09 -12.62 -16.89
N LYS A 11 -19.98 -12.19 -17.79
CA LYS A 11 -19.90 -10.89 -18.46
C LYS A 11 -20.02 -9.72 -17.46
N GLN A 12 -20.91 -9.83 -16.47
CA GLN A 12 -21.06 -8.81 -15.44
C GLN A 12 -19.83 -8.76 -14.52
N LEU A 13 -19.21 -9.90 -14.21
CA LEU A 13 -17.95 -9.95 -13.46
C LEU A 13 -16.81 -9.29 -14.23
N GLU A 14 -16.70 -9.53 -15.54
CA GLU A 14 -15.70 -8.88 -16.40
C GLU A 14 -15.88 -7.35 -16.44
N GLU A 15 -17.12 -6.88 -16.53
CA GLU A 15 -17.45 -5.45 -16.52
C GLU A 15 -17.11 -4.80 -15.16
N GLU A 16 -17.40 -5.47 -14.03
CA GLU A 16 -17.02 -4.99 -12.70
C GLU A 16 -15.49 -4.99 -12.49
N LEU A 17 -14.81 -6.05 -12.93
CA LEU A 17 -13.34 -6.13 -12.88
C LEU A 17 -12.66 -5.04 -13.73
N ALA A 18 -13.26 -4.67 -14.86
CA ALA A 18 -12.74 -3.59 -15.71
C ALA A 18 -12.81 -2.21 -15.04
N LEU A 19 -13.69 -2.03 -14.05
CA LEU A 19 -13.82 -0.80 -13.26
C LEU A 19 -12.92 -0.80 -12.02
N LEU A 20 -12.33 -1.93 -11.65
CA LEU A 20 -11.48 -2.05 -10.48
C LEU A 20 -10.22 -1.22 -10.63
N THR A 21 -10.02 -0.28 -9.72
CA THR A 21 -8.82 0.56 -9.66
C THR A 21 -7.88 0.10 -8.54
N PHE A 22 -6.68 0.66 -8.52
CA PHE A 22 -5.72 0.41 -7.44
C PHE A 22 -6.32 0.69 -6.06
N SER A 23 -7.10 1.76 -5.92
CA SER A 23 -7.69 2.19 -4.66
C SER A 23 -8.77 1.23 -4.14
N ASP A 24 -9.34 0.41 -5.02
CA ASP A 24 -10.37 -0.58 -4.68
C ASP A 24 -9.75 -1.89 -4.17
N LEU A 25 -8.44 -2.06 -4.31
CA LEU A 25 -7.74 -3.23 -3.80
C LEU A 25 -7.59 -3.18 -2.27
N PRO A 26 -7.58 -4.33 -1.58
CA PRO A 26 -7.16 -4.39 -0.19
C PRO A 26 -5.75 -3.82 0.00
N ALA A 27 -5.48 -3.18 1.15
CA ALA A 27 -4.19 -2.53 1.44
C ALA A 27 -2.98 -3.44 1.17
N LYS A 28 -3.07 -4.73 1.49
CA LYS A 28 -2.01 -5.70 1.20
C LYS A 28 -1.72 -5.82 -0.31
N GLY A 29 -2.76 -5.85 -1.15
CA GLY A 29 -2.59 -5.89 -2.60
C GLY A 29 -1.95 -4.61 -3.14
N GLN A 30 -2.36 -3.46 -2.60
CA GLN A 30 -1.75 -2.17 -2.93
C GLN A 30 -0.26 -2.14 -2.59
N HIS A 31 0.13 -2.60 -1.40
CA HIS A 31 1.53 -2.67 -0.97
C HIS A 31 2.39 -3.57 -1.86
N ILE A 32 1.86 -4.71 -2.30
CA ILE A 32 2.58 -5.62 -3.22
C ILE A 32 2.83 -4.93 -4.56
N ILE A 33 1.81 -4.27 -5.14
CA ILE A 33 1.96 -3.54 -6.40
C ILE A 33 3.00 -2.42 -6.26
N LEU A 34 2.96 -1.66 -5.16
CA LEU A 34 3.94 -0.60 -4.90
C LEU A 34 5.36 -1.18 -4.76
N ASN A 35 5.52 -2.27 -4.02
CA ASN A 35 6.80 -2.95 -3.86
C ASN A 35 7.39 -3.36 -5.22
N GLU A 36 6.60 -4.03 -6.07
CA GLU A 36 7.04 -4.48 -7.39
C GLU A 36 7.41 -3.31 -8.32
N LEU A 37 6.63 -2.24 -8.29
CA LEU A 37 6.96 -1.01 -9.04
C LEU A 37 8.28 -0.41 -8.56
N MET A 38 8.50 -0.35 -7.24
CA MET A 38 9.73 0.16 -6.66
C MET A 38 10.93 -0.72 -7.01
N LYS A 39 10.81 -2.06 -6.96
CA LYS A 39 11.86 -2.99 -7.41
C LYS A 39 12.22 -2.77 -8.87
N LYS A 40 11.22 -2.59 -9.74
CA LYS A 40 11.42 -2.40 -11.18
C LYS A 40 12.12 -1.08 -11.51
N LEU A 41 11.74 0.00 -10.84
CA LEU A 41 12.24 1.36 -11.10
C LEU A 41 13.53 1.67 -10.35
N SER A 42 13.69 1.11 -9.15
CA SER A 42 14.81 1.37 -8.22
C SER A 42 15.58 0.08 -7.95
N LYS A 43 16.25 -0.44 -8.98
CA LYS A 43 17.06 -1.66 -8.86
C LYS A 43 18.14 -1.51 -7.79
N LYS A 44 18.30 -2.52 -6.94
CA LYS A 44 19.28 -2.56 -5.84
C LYS A 44 20.71 -2.24 -6.27
N GLU A 45 21.13 -2.74 -7.43
CA GLU A 45 22.47 -2.54 -7.97
C GLU A 45 22.77 -1.09 -8.38
N HIS A 46 21.74 -0.27 -8.57
CA HIS A 46 21.86 1.11 -9.06
C HIS A 46 21.30 2.15 -8.10
N THR A 47 20.72 1.71 -6.98
CA THR A 47 20.01 2.58 -6.03
C THR A 47 20.70 2.50 -4.68
N ALA A 48 21.34 3.59 -4.26
CA ALA A 48 21.97 3.67 -2.94
C ALA A 48 20.94 3.72 -1.81
N VAL A 49 19.88 4.52 -1.98
CA VAL A 49 18.79 4.67 -1.01
C VAL A 49 17.50 5.11 -1.70
N ILE A 50 16.36 4.66 -1.19
CA ILE A 50 15.02 5.12 -1.56
C ILE A 50 14.48 6.02 -0.45
N PHE A 51 13.91 7.17 -0.79
CA PHE A 51 13.17 8.02 0.13
C PHE A 51 11.67 7.88 -0.14
N SER A 52 10.89 7.64 0.91
CA SER A 52 9.42 7.63 0.81
C SER A 52 8.80 8.19 2.08
N THR A 53 7.54 8.59 2.01
CA THR A 53 6.80 8.98 3.21
C THR A 53 6.41 7.75 4.01
N LEU A 54 6.54 7.81 5.34
CA LEU A 54 6.01 6.81 6.24
C LEU A 54 4.48 6.97 6.28
N PRO A 55 3.69 5.98 5.83
CA PRO A 55 2.25 6.03 6.00
C PRO A 55 1.92 6.04 7.50
N ALA A 56 1.15 7.02 7.94
CA ALA A 56 0.77 7.14 9.34
C ALA A 56 -0.13 5.95 9.74
N PRO A 57 0.11 5.31 10.89
CA PRO A 57 -0.84 4.33 11.43
C PRO A 57 -2.15 5.02 11.79
N GLN A 58 -3.21 4.23 11.98
CA GLN A 58 -4.46 4.77 12.52
C GLN A 58 -4.25 5.29 13.94
N ILE A 59 -5.02 6.31 14.31
CA ILE A 59 -4.95 6.87 15.67
C ILE A 59 -5.38 5.79 16.65
N GLY A 60 -4.54 5.52 17.65
CA GLY A 60 -4.80 4.49 18.65
C GLY A 60 -4.20 3.12 18.34
N THR A 61 -3.57 2.90 17.17
CA THR A 61 -2.94 1.61 16.83
C THR A 61 -1.96 1.11 17.89
N HIS A 62 -1.26 2.00 18.59
CA HIS A 62 -0.32 1.66 19.67
C HIS A 62 -0.98 1.13 20.96
N LEU A 63 -2.31 1.21 21.07
CA LEU A 63 -3.08 0.73 22.22
C LEU A 63 -3.52 -0.73 22.06
N ASP A 64 -3.39 -1.30 20.85
CA ASP A 64 -3.74 -2.67 20.52
C ASP A 64 -2.57 -3.39 19.83
N ASP A 65 -2.15 -4.52 20.40
CA ASP A 65 -1.02 -5.29 19.90
C ASP A 65 -1.28 -5.88 18.50
N ASN A 66 -2.51 -6.29 18.21
CA ASN A 66 -2.87 -6.85 16.91
C ASN A 66 -2.87 -5.77 15.82
N GLU A 67 -3.37 -4.57 16.13
CA GLU A 67 -3.32 -3.43 15.22
C GLU A 67 -1.87 -2.98 14.97
N SER A 68 -1.06 -2.91 16.03
CA SER A 68 0.38 -2.60 15.93
C SER A 68 1.12 -3.64 15.07
N PHE A 69 0.81 -4.93 15.26
CA PHE A 69 1.33 -6.01 14.43
C PHE A 69 0.87 -5.88 12.98
N ALA A 70 -0.41 -5.62 12.73
CA ALA A 70 -0.95 -5.46 11.38
C ALA A 70 -0.29 -4.30 10.62
N TYR A 71 -0.04 -3.18 11.30
CA TYR A 71 0.65 -2.02 10.72
C TYR A 71 2.10 -2.36 10.35
N THR A 72 2.87 -2.91 11.29
CA THR A 72 4.28 -3.28 11.06
C THR A 72 4.42 -4.37 10.00
N ASN A 73 3.52 -5.36 9.99
CA ASN A 73 3.47 -6.39 8.95
C ASN A 73 3.14 -5.81 7.57
N SER A 74 2.25 -4.82 7.50
CA SER A 74 1.94 -4.13 6.24
C SER A 74 3.16 -3.39 5.69
N LEU A 75 3.93 -2.72 6.54
CA LEU A 75 5.22 -2.13 6.16
C LEU A 75 6.21 -3.18 5.70
N ALA A 76 6.33 -4.32 6.39
CA ALA A 76 7.22 -5.40 6.00
C ALA A 76 6.92 -5.92 4.58
N ILE A 77 5.63 -6.11 4.25
CA ILE A 77 5.19 -6.53 2.90
C ILE A 77 5.54 -5.47 1.84
N TRP A 78 5.31 -4.19 2.14
CA TRP A 78 5.61 -3.11 1.20
C TRP A 78 7.11 -2.93 0.94
N LEU A 79 7.95 -3.13 1.97
CA LEU A 79 9.38 -2.81 1.90
C LEU A 79 10.27 -4.02 1.58
N ASP A 80 9.65 -5.18 1.36
CA ASP A 80 10.34 -6.44 1.13
C ASP A 80 11.30 -6.36 -0.06
N ASP A 81 12.53 -6.82 0.14
CA ASP A 81 13.54 -6.94 -0.91
C ASP A 81 13.77 -5.66 -1.75
N LEU A 82 13.66 -4.48 -1.14
CA LEU A 82 14.03 -3.19 -1.74
C LEU A 82 15.48 -2.78 -1.43
N ALA A 83 16.01 -1.83 -2.20
CA ALA A 83 17.22 -1.10 -1.82
C ALA A 83 17.03 -0.42 -0.44
N PRO A 84 18.12 -0.03 0.26
CA PRO A 84 18.00 0.66 1.55
C PRO A 84 16.96 1.78 1.49
N ILE A 85 16.04 1.84 2.45
CA ILE A 85 14.90 2.76 2.40
C ILE A 85 14.83 3.61 3.67
N LEU A 86 14.66 4.91 3.49
CA LEU A 86 14.37 5.86 4.55
C LEU A 86 12.91 6.30 4.45
N LEU A 87 12.11 5.94 5.45
CA LEU A 87 10.74 6.38 5.58
C LEU A 87 10.66 7.65 6.44
N LEU A 88 10.11 8.71 5.84
CA LEU A 88 10.03 10.03 6.42
C LEU A 88 8.63 10.26 7.01
N ASN A 89 8.56 10.56 8.30
CA ASN A 89 7.36 11.08 8.93
C ASN A 89 7.56 12.57 9.23
N SER A 90 6.65 13.42 8.76
CA SER A 90 6.66 14.85 9.08
C SER A 90 5.38 15.24 9.80
N GLN A 91 5.53 15.97 10.90
CA GLN A 91 4.40 16.57 11.62
C GLN A 91 4.00 17.94 11.05
N ALA A 92 4.77 18.46 10.08
CA ALA A 92 4.54 19.77 9.48
C ALA A 92 4.46 19.69 7.95
N VAL A 93 3.44 20.34 7.37
CA VAL A 93 3.36 20.58 5.93
C VAL A 93 4.38 21.66 5.58
N THR A 94 5.43 21.29 4.86
CA THR A 94 6.41 22.25 4.37
C THR A 94 6.02 22.67 2.95
N VAL A 95 5.77 23.97 2.76
CA VAL A 95 5.59 24.55 1.42
C VAL A 95 6.95 25.03 0.93
N THR A 96 7.48 24.36 -0.08
CA THR A 96 8.71 24.77 -0.75
C THR A 96 8.35 25.49 -2.04
N THR A 97 8.63 26.80 -2.11
CA THR A 97 8.61 27.54 -3.37
C THR A 97 9.98 27.40 -4.03
N SER A 98 10.03 26.81 -5.22
CA SER A 98 11.21 26.91 -6.08
C SER A 98 11.41 28.37 -6.50
N LEU A 99 12.63 28.89 -6.38
CA LEU A 99 13.04 30.18 -6.94
C LEU A 99 13.42 30.05 -8.41
#